data_AF-A0A4Y8KX00-F1
#
_entry.id   AF-A0A4Y8KX00-F1
#
_cell.length_a   1.000
_cell.length_b   1.000
_cell.length_c   1.000
_cell.angle_alpha   90.00
_cell.angle_beta   90.00
_cell.angle_gamma   90.00
#
_symmetry.space_group_name_H-M   'P 1'
#
loop_
_entity.id
_entity.type
_entity.pdbx_description
1 polymer ?
#
loop_
_entity_poly.entity_id
_entity_poly.type
_entity_poly.pdbx_seq_one_letter_code
_entity_poly.pdbx_strand_id
1 'polypeptide(L)'
;MPVSRSGKVAAVMLFILITQFLTLALLTFENPFGAIVYFIVITPFTGLLGLIFGILGVIKEKGTGRILPVLTLIVSLIFIALELSFLFGYSFEG
;
A
#
# COMPACT_ATOMS: atom_id res chain seq x y z
N MET A 1 3.34 3.76 -20.00
CA MET A 1 4.32 3.25 -19.01
C MET A 1 5.08 4.45 -18.44
N PRO A 2 5.36 4.52 -17.12
CA PRO A 2 6.06 5.66 -16.52
C PRO A 2 7.47 5.81 -17.08
N VAL A 3 7.88 7.05 -17.35
CA VAL A 3 9.14 7.34 -18.03
C VAL A 3 10.25 7.66 -17.01
N SER A 4 9.90 8.32 -15.91
CA SER A 4 10.80 8.72 -14.82
C SER A 4 11.19 7.54 -13.93
N ARG A 5 12.38 7.61 -13.33
CA ARG A 5 12.84 6.60 -12.34
C ARG A 5 11.87 6.48 -11.16
N SER A 6 11.34 7.59 -10.65
CA SER A 6 10.34 7.61 -9.58
C SER A 6 9.02 6.96 -9.99
N GLY A 7 8.56 7.19 -11.24
CA GLY A 7 7.35 6.54 -11.74
C GLY A 7 7.51 5.02 -11.88
N LYS A 8 8.70 4.55 -12.28
CA LYS A 8 9.02 3.12 -12.30
C LYS A 8 9.06 2.51 -10.90
N VAL A 9 9.65 3.20 -9.92
CA VAL A 9 9.64 2.77 -8.52
C VAL A 9 8.21 2.75 -7.97
N ALA A 10 7.37 3.73 -8.30
CA ALA A 10 5.96 3.73 -7.92
C ALA A 10 5.20 2.50 -8.46
N ALA A 11 5.52 2.07 -9.69
CA ALA A 11 4.96 0.85 -10.26
C ALA A 11 5.43 -0.42 -9.52
N VAL A 12 6.69 -0.48 -9.11
CA VAL A 12 7.22 -1.57 -8.27
C VAL A 12 6.53 -1.57 -6.90
N MET A 13 6.35 -0.41 -6.29
CA MET A 13 5.61 -0.28 -5.03
C MET A 13 4.16 -0.73 -5.17
N LEU A 14 3.50 -0.40 -6.28
CA LEU A 14 2.15 -0.89 -6.55
C LEU A 14 2.11 -2.41 -6.63
N PHE A 15 3.09 -3.03 -7.29
CA PHE A 15 3.20 -4.49 -7.34
C PHE A 15 3.42 -5.12 -5.96
N ILE A 16 4.25 -4.51 -5.11
CA ILE A 16 4.45 -4.94 -3.72
C ILE A 16 3.13 -4.85 -2.93
N LEU A 17 2.40 -3.75 -3.04
CA LEU A 17 1.11 -3.55 -2.35
C LEU A 17 0.06 -4.56 -2.81
N ILE A 18 -0.01 -4.86 -4.11
CA ILE A 18 -0.90 -5.92 -4.64
C ILE A 18 -0.51 -7.28 -4.08
N THR A 19 0.78 -7.60 -4.05
CA THR A 19 1.26 -8.88 -3.49
C THR A 19 0.92 -8.98 -2.01
N GLN A 20 1.12 -7.89 -1.26
CA GLN A 20 0.74 -7.82 0.16
C GLN A 20 -0.77 -8.02 0.36
N PHE A 21 -1.61 -7.45 -0.50
CA PHE A 21 -3.07 -7.68 -0.47
C PHE A 21 -3.42 -9.16 -0.67
N LEU A 22 -2.80 -9.81 -1.65
CA LEU A 22 -3.02 -11.23 -1.92
C LEU A 22 -2.57 -12.11 -0.75
N THR A 23 -1.39 -11.83 -0.18
CA THR A 23 -0.90 -12.54 1.02
C THR A 23 -1.85 -12.36 2.20
N LEU A 24 -2.38 -11.14 2.41
CA LEU A 24 -3.37 -10.87 3.45
C LEU A 24 -4.64 -11.70 3.24
N ALA A 25 -5.15 -11.73 2.01
CA ALA A 25 -6.35 -12.49 1.68
C ALA A 25 -6.16 -13.99 1.95
N LEU A 26 -5.03 -14.56 1.53
CA LEU A 26 -4.69 -15.97 1.79
C LEU A 26 -4.57 -16.26 3.29
N LEU A 27 -3.81 -15.44 4.02
CA LEU A 27 -3.64 -15.60 5.47
C LEU A 27 -4.96 -15.45 6.22
N THR A 28 -5.90 -14.65 5.73
CA THR A 28 -7.20 -14.48 6.38
C THR A 28 -8.01 -15.78 6.42
N PHE A 29 -7.87 -16.67 5.43
CA PHE A 29 -8.57 -17.96 5.40
C PHE A 29 -7.88 -19.04 6.24
N GLU A 30 -6.55 -19.00 6.37
CA GLU A 30 -5.77 -20.02 7.09
C GLU A 30 -5.52 -19.66 8.55
N ASN A 31 -5.20 -18.39 8.82
CA ASN A 31 -4.85 -17.87 10.14
C ASN A 31 -5.22 -16.37 10.27
N PRO A 32 -6.50 -16.06 10.62
CA PRO A 32 -6.99 -14.69 10.70
C PRO A 32 -6.17 -13.79 11.63
N PHE A 33 -5.72 -14.32 12.78
CA PHE A 33 -4.92 -13.56 13.73
C PHE A 33 -3.52 -13.25 13.15
N GLY A 34 -2.89 -14.25 12.51
CA GLY A 34 -1.64 -14.07 11.80
C GLY A 34 -1.74 -13.04 10.67
N ALA A 35 -2.88 -12.99 9.98
CA ALA A 35 -3.16 -12.01 8.93
C ALA A 35 -3.17 -10.57 9.48
N ILE A 36 -3.84 -10.34 10.62
CA ILE A 36 -3.88 -9.03 11.30
C ILE A 36 -2.49 -8.61 11.74
N VAL A 37 -1.73 -9.48 12.41
CA VAL A 37 -0.37 -9.19 12.87
C VAL A 37 0.54 -8.88 11.69
N TYR A 38 0.51 -9.71 10.64
CA TYR A 38 1.26 -9.48 9.41
C TYR A 38 0.96 -8.10 8.81
N PHE A 39 -0.33 -7.75 8.73
CA PHE A 39 -0.77 -6.49 8.18
C PHE A 39 -0.25 -5.30 9.00
N ILE A 40 -0.42 -5.31 10.32
CA ILE A 40 0.01 -4.22 11.20
C ILE A 40 1.54 -4.05 11.17
N VAL A 41 2.30 -5.14 11.05
CA VAL A 41 3.77 -5.07 11.02
C VAL A 41 4.31 -4.53 9.71
N ILE A 42 3.71 -4.90 8.57
CA ILE A 42 4.28 -4.57 7.25
C ILE A 42 3.69 -3.29 6.64
N THR A 43 2.39 -3.05 6.83
CA THR A 43 1.68 -1.90 6.24
C THR A 43 2.27 -0.53 6.55
N PRO A 44 2.79 -0.23 7.76
CA PRO A 44 3.43 1.05 8.02
C PRO A 44 4.56 1.35 7.02
N PHE A 45 5.38 0.33 6.72
CA PHE A 45 6.52 0.49 5.83
C PHE A 45 6.10 0.57 4.35
N THR A 46 5.28 -0.38 3.90
CA THR A 46 4.88 -0.44 2.49
C THR A 46 3.91 0.68 2.10
N GLY A 47 3.01 1.05 3.01
CA GLY A 47 2.09 2.17 2.88
C GLY A 47 2.84 3.50 2.77
N LEU A 48 3.75 3.80 3.69
CA LEU A 48 4.53 5.05 3.66
C LEU A 48 5.45 5.14 2.44
N LEU A 49 6.16 4.07 2.09
CA LEU A 49 7.00 4.06 0.89
C LEU A 49 6.15 4.22 -0.38
N GLY A 50 4.99 3.57 -0.44
CA GLY A 50 4.06 3.72 -1.55
C GLY A 50 3.51 5.15 -1.67
N LEU A 51 3.22 5.83 -0.55
CA LEU A 51 2.89 7.25 -0.53
C LEU A 51 4.03 8.12 -1.07
N ILE A 52 5.25 7.95 -0.55
CA ILE A 52 6.40 8.76 -0.95
C ILE A 52 6.66 8.63 -2.45
N PHE A 53 6.77 7.39 -2.95
CA PHE A 53 7.06 7.15 -4.36
C PHE A 53 5.87 7.44 -5.27
N GLY A 54 4.65 7.28 -4.77
CA GLY A 54 3.43 7.70 -5.45
C GLY A 54 3.39 9.22 -5.68
N ILE A 55 3.63 10.02 -4.63
CA ILE A 55 3.68 11.50 -4.73
C ILE A 55 4.79 11.93 -5.70
N LEU A 56 6.01 11.41 -5.49
CA LEU A 56 7.15 11.74 -6.36
C LEU A 56 6.90 11.34 -7.82
N GLY A 57 6.23 10.21 -8.04
CA GLY A 57 5.82 9.75 -9.37
C GLY A 57 4.79 10.69 -10.01
N VAL A 58 3.75 11.12 -9.28
CA VAL A 58 2.74 12.06 -9.79
C VAL A 58 3.35 13.41 -10.18
N ILE A 59 4.27 13.92 -9.36
CA ILE A 59 4.96 15.20 -9.62
C ILE A 59 5.81 15.12 -10.89
N LYS A 60 6.52 14.00 -11.09
CA LYS A 60 7.51 13.86 -12.18
C LYS A 60 6.92 13.33 -13.49
N GLU A 61 5.82 12.61 -13.46
CA GLU A 61 5.12 12.13 -14.66
C GLU A 61 4.13 13.17 -15.19
N LYS A 62 3.77 13.07 -16.48
CA LYS A 62 2.71 13.87 -17.12
C LYS A 62 1.77 12.96 -17.94
N GLY A 63 0.53 13.39 -18.10
CA GLY A 63 -0.48 12.66 -18.87
C GLY A 63 -0.69 11.23 -18.37
N THR A 64 -0.73 10.27 -19.29
CA THR A 64 -0.97 8.85 -19.00
C THR A 64 0.14 8.16 -18.18
N GLY A 65 1.33 8.76 -18.09
CA GLY A 65 2.41 8.27 -17.21
C GLY A 65 2.06 8.34 -15.72
N ARG A 66 1.09 9.18 -15.33
CA ARG A 66 0.66 9.37 -13.93
C ARG A 66 -0.23 8.25 -13.39
N ILE A 67 -0.80 7.41 -14.25
CA ILE A 67 -1.80 6.40 -13.83
C ILE A 67 -1.23 5.49 -12.73
N LEU A 68 -0.04 4.92 -12.95
CA LEU A 68 0.56 4.02 -11.96
C LEU A 68 0.90 4.74 -10.64
N PRO A 69 1.59 5.90 -10.62
CA PRO A 69 1.79 6.66 -9.40
C PRO A 69 0.50 7.03 -8.63
N VAL A 70 -0.57 7.38 -9.35
CA VAL A 70 -1.87 7.69 -8.72
C VAL A 70 -2.48 6.45 -8.09
N LEU A 71 -2.45 5.30 -8.78
CA LEU A 71 -2.92 4.04 -8.21
C LEU A 71 -2.11 3.63 -6.98
N THR A 72 -0.78 3.77 -7.02
CA THR A 72 0.08 3.54 -5.85
C THR A 72 -0.38 4.40 -4.67
N LEU A 73 -0.65 5.70 -4.89
CA LEU A 73 -1.13 6.58 -3.84
C LEU A 73 -2.45 6.14 -3.24
N ILE A 74 -3.43 5.83 -4.08
CA ILE A 74 -4.77 5.44 -3.63
C ILE A 74 -4.68 4.16 -2.81
N VAL A 75 -3.96 3.13 -3.30
CA VAL A 75 -3.81 1.86 -2.59
C VAL A 75 -3.05 2.05 -1.27
N SER A 76 -1.98 2.86 -1.26
CA SER A 76 -1.25 3.17 -0.02
C SER A 76 -2.12 3.88 1.01
N LEU A 77 -2.96 4.84 0.60
CA LEU A 77 -3.90 5.51 1.50
C LEU A 77 -4.92 4.54 2.10
N ILE A 78 -5.48 3.64 1.29
CA ILE A 78 -6.41 2.62 1.75
C ILE A 78 -5.72 1.71 2.78
N PHE A 79 -4.49 1.29 2.50
CA PHE A 79 -3.73 0.40 3.38
C PHE A 79 -3.45 1.05 4.74
N ILE A 80 -3.00 2.30 4.74
CA ILE A 80 -2.76 3.05 5.99
C ILE A 80 -4.08 3.28 6.74
N ALA A 81 -5.17 3.63 6.04
CA ALA A 81 -6.47 3.79 6.68
C ALA A 81 -6.94 2.50 7.36
N LEU A 82 -6.81 1.36 6.68
CA LEU A 82 -7.14 0.04 7.24
C LEU A 82 -6.22 -0.32 8.42
N GLU A 83 -4.93 -0.01 8.34
CA GLU A 83 -3.97 -0.26 9.43
C GLU A 83 -4.36 0.52 10.68
N LEU A 84 -4.68 1.81 10.51
CA LEU A 84 -5.16 2.65 11.61
C LEU A 84 -6.48 2.12 12.17
N SER A 85 -7.40 1.64 11.32
CA SER A 85 -8.63 0.98 11.79
C SER A 85 -8.34 -0.29 12.59
N PHE A 86 -7.34 -1.10 12.23
CA PHE A 86 -6.97 -2.28 13.02
C PHE A 86 -6.27 -1.91 14.34
N LEU A 87 -5.34 -0.97 14.31
CA LEU A 87 -4.61 -0.52 15.50
C LEU A 87 -5.53 0.12 16.53
N PHE A 88 -6.39 1.05 16.08
CA PHE A 88 -7.25 1.81 16.98
C PHE A 88 -8.60 1.16 17.19
N GLY A 89 -9.22 0.57 16.16
CA GLY A 89 -10.54 -0.08 16.28
C GLY A 89 -10.52 -1.27 17.24
N TYR A 90 -9.47 -2.09 17.21
CA TYR A 90 -9.32 -3.22 18.14
C TYR A 90 -8.97 -2.77 19.57
N SER A 91 -8.39 -1.57 19.74
CA SER A 91 -7.98 -1.03 21.05
C SER A 91 -9.13 -0.37 21.83
N PHE A 92 -10.29 -0.10 21.22
CA PHE A 92 -11.43 0.58 21.87
C PHE A 92 -12.63 -0.34 22.18
N GLU A 93 -12.58 -1.61 21.80
CA GLU A 93 -13.62 -2.62 22.13
C GLU A 93 -13.28 -3.48 23.37
N GLY A 94 -12.17 -3.19 24.05
CA GLY A 94 -11.70 -3.90 25.26
C GLY A 94 -12.07 -3.21 26.57
#